data_AF-A0A1B7HNF0-F1
#
_entry.id   AF-A0A1B7HNF0-F1
#
_cell.length_a   1.000
_cell.length_b   1.000
_cell.length_c   1.000
_cell.angle_alpha   90.00
_cell.angle_beta   90.00
_cell.angle_gamma   90.00
#
_symmetry.space_group_name_H-M   'P 1'
#
loop_
_entity.id
_entity.type
_entity.pdbx_description
1 polymer ?
#
loop_
_entity_poly.entity_id
_entity_poly.type
_entity_poly.pdbx_seq_one_letter_code
_entity_poly.pdbx_strand_id
1 'polypeptide(L)' 'MPSPIMKFFAYEHLPSHLQEVSKPIGELAKQMDESLPDSGEKSAGLRKLPEAKDALVRASMG' A
#
# COMPACT_ATOMS: atom_id res chain seq x y z
N MET A 1 -16.73 -1.94 -4.98
CA MET A 1 -16.31 -0.86 -4.07
C MET A 1 -14.86 -1.11 -3.71
N PRO A 2 -14.01 -0.08 -3.57
CA PRO A 2 -12.62 -0.30 -3.19
C PRO A 2 -12.53 -0.98 -1.83
N SER A 3 -11.55 -1.86 -1.67
CA SER A 3 -11.35 -2.59 -0.41
C SER A 3 -11.17 -1.61 0.76
N PRO A 4 -11.78 -1.82 1.94
CA PRO A 4 -11.68 -0.89 3.08
C PRO A 4 -10.25 -0.64 3.58
N ILE A 5 -9.32 -1.54 3.24
CA ILE A 5 -7.90 -1.44 3.56
C ILE A 5 -7.18 -0.37 2.72
N MET A 6 -7.77 0.10 1.62
CA MET A 6 -7.14 1.06 0.71
C MET A 6 -6.73 2.38 1.40
N LYS A 7 -7.44 2.77 2.46
CA LYS A 7 -7.10 3.96 3.27
C LYS A 7 -5.70 3.93 3.89
N PHE A 8 -5.13 2.75 4.13
CA PHE A 8 -3.80 2.62 4.72
C PHE A 8 -2.67 2.83 3.71
N PHE A 9 -2.97 2.97 2.42
CA PHE A 9 -1.98 3.24 1.37
C PHE A 9 -1.88 4.71 0.98
N ALA A 10 -2.66 5.60 1.61
CA ALA A 10 -2.49 7.03 1.43
C ALA A 10 -1.03 7.42 1.77
N TYR A 11 -0.40 8.19 0.88
CA TYR A 11 0.99 8.63 1.04
C TYR A 11 1.14 10.15 0.94
N GLU A 12 0.10 10.87 0.48
CA GLU A 12 0.15 12.32 0.25
C GLU A 12 0.44 13.14 1.52
N HIS A 13 0.19 12.57 2.70
CA HIS A 13 0.49 13.18 3.99
C HIS A 13 1.98 13.08 4.39
N LEU A 14 2.78 12.28 3.68
CA LEU A 14 4.19 12.10 3.96
C LEU A 14 5.03 13.20 3.29
N PRO A 15 6.22 13.53 3.82
CA PRO A 15 7.21 14.33 3.11
C PRO A 15 7.63 13.68 1.77
N SER A 16 8.00 14.50 0.77
CA SER A 16 8.27 14.02 -0.60
C SER A 16 9.25 12.84 -0.68
N HIS A 17 10.33 12.87 0.10
CA HIS A 17 11.34 11.79 0.11
C HIS A 17 10.79 10.46 0.65
N LEU A 18 9.81 10.48 1.56
CA LEU A 18 9.13 9.27 2.04
C LEU A 18 8.00 8.84 1.10
N GLN A 19 7.40 9.77 0.34
CA GLN A 19 6.44 9.45 -0.70
C GLN A 19 7.08 8.59 -1.80
N GLU A 20 8.34 8.82 -2.16
CA GLU A 20 9.05 8.03 -3.17
C GLU A 20 9.11 6.54 -2.83
N VAL A 21 9.17 6.20 -1.52
CA VAL A 21 9.19 4.82 -1.04
C VAL A 21 7.78 4.27 -0.83
N SER A 22 6.86 5.10 -0.34
CA SER A 22 5.49 4.69 -0.02
C SER A 22 4.59 4.52 -1.27
N LYS A 23 4.76 5.39 -2.26
CA LYS A 23 3.92 5.48 -3.47
C LYS A 23 3.89 4.17 -4.28
N PRO A 24 5.01 3.50 -4.60
CA PRO A 24 4.99 2.26 -5.39
C PRO A 24 4.13 1.17 -4.77
N ILE A 25 4.08 1.09 -3.43
CA ILE A 25 3.29 0.08 -2.73
C ILE A 25 1.81 0.45 -2.72
N GLY A 26 1.49 1.74 -2.59
CA GLY A 26 0.11 2.21 -2.72
C GLY A 26 -0.46 2.03 -4.13
N GLU A 27 0.34 2.30 -5.15
CA GLU A 27 -0.02 2.05 -6.55
C GLU A 27 -0.20 0.56 -6.83
N LEU A 28 0.69 -0.30 -6.32
CA LEU A 28 0.54 -1.75 -6.41
C LEU A 28 -0.75 -2.23 -5.72
N ALA A 29 -1.04 -1.75 -4.51
CA ALA A 29 -2.25 -2.12 -3.78
C ALA A 29 -3.51 -1.74 -4.58
N LYS A 30 -3.52 -0.53 -5.17
CA LYS A 30 -4.62 -0.08 -6.03
C LYS A 30 -4.77 -0.98 -7.26
N GLN A 31 -3.67 -1.28 -7.94
CA GLN A 31 -3.68 -2.15 -9.12
C GLN A 31 -4.22 -3.54 -8.78
N MET A 32 -3.80 -4.14 -7.66
CA MET A 32 -4.30 -5.45 -7.22
C MET A 32 -5.78 -5.40 -6.82
N ASP A 33 -6.24 -4.31 -6.20
CA ASP A 33 -7.65 -4.14 -5.84
C ASP A 33 -8.56 -4.03 -7.07
N GLU A 34 -8.08 -3.35 -8.11
CA GLU A 34 -8.81 -3.12 -9.37
C GLU A 34 -8.75 -4.31 -10.33
N SER A 35 -7.63 -5.03 -10.37
CA SER A 35 -7.38 -6.05 -11.40
C SER A 35 -7.80 -7.46 -11.00
N LEU A 36 -7.93 -7.75 -9.70
CA LEU A 36 -8.20 -9.09 -9.20
C LEU A 36 -9.64 -9.24 -8.70
N PRO A 37 -10.28 -10.40 -8.96
CA PRO A 37 -11.59 -10.71 -8.39
C PRO A 37 -11.49 -10.85 -6.87
N ASP A 38 -12.60 -10.57 -6.18
CA ASP A 38 -12.67 -10.67 -4.74
C ASP A 38 -12.48 -12.12 -4.27
N SER A 39 -11.48 -12.31 -3.41
CA SER A 39 -11.09 -13.62 -2.88
C SER A 39 -10.38 -13.46 -1.54
N GLY A 40 -10.28 -14.58 -0.80
CA GLY A 40 -9.49 -14.65 0.42
C GLY A 40 -8.02 -14.29 0.18
N GLU A 41 -7.45 -14.75 -0.95
CA GLU A 41 -6.05 -14.50 -1.32
C GLU A 41 -5.80 -13.03 -1.68
N LYS A 42 -6.70 -12.38 -2.43
CA LYS A 42 -6.63 -10.93 -2.68
C LYS A 42 -6.61 -10.16 -1.36
N SER A 43 -7.54 -10.50 -0.46
CA SER A 43 -7.62 -9.87 0.86
C SER A 43 -6.35 -10.12 1.69
N ALA A 44 -5.80 -11.33 1.65
CA ALA A 44 -4.59 -11.71 2.38
C ALA A 44 -3.32 -11.06 1.79
N GLY A 45 -3.27 -10.83 0.49
CA GLY A 45 -2.21 -10.09 -0.18
C GLY A 45 -2.25 -8.61 0.20
N LEU A 46 -3.42 -7.97 0.04
CA LEU A 46 -3.62 -6.56 0.39
C LEU A 46 -3.34 -6.27 1.87
N ARG A 47 -3.56 -7.23 2.80
CA ARG A 47 -3.22 -7.06 4.23
C ARG A 47 -1.71 -7.02 4.53
N LYS A 48 -0.87 -7.59 3.67
CA LYS A 48 0.60 -7.61 3.87
C LYS A 48 1.28 -6.33 3.40
N LEU A 49 0.70 -5.68 2.38
CA LEU A 49 1.33 -4.51 1.77
C LEU A 49 1.48 -3.30 2.71
N PRO A 50 0.57 -2.98 3.66
CA PRO A 50 0.76 -1.89 4.62
C PRO A 50 1.96 -2.13 5.53
N GLU A 51 2.16 -3.37 6.00
CA GLU A 51 3.31 -3.73 6.82
C GLU A 51 4.62 -3.56 6.04
N ALA A 52 4.65 -4.00 4.78
CA ALA A 52 5.79 -3.79 3.88
C ALA A 52 6.07 -2.30 3.66
N LYS A 53 5.02 -1.51 3.39
CA LYS A 53 5.11 -0.05 3.20
C LYS A 53 5.72 0.63 4.41
N ASP A 54 5.19 0.36 5.60
CA ASP A 54 5.66 1.01 6.81
C ASP A 54 7.09 0.58 7.18
N ALA A 55 7.46 -0.68 6.92
CA ALA A 55 8.83 -1.16 7.13
C ALA A 55 9.84 -0.47 6.20
N LEU A 56 9.50 -0.31 4.93
CA LEU A 56 10.37 0.34 3.94
C LEU A 56 10.47 1.85 4.18
N VAL A 57 9.36 2.52 4.52
CA VAL A 57 9.39 3.93 4.91
C VAL A 57 10.25 4.14 6.16
N ARG A 58 10.18 3.25 7.17
CA ARG A 58 11.08 3.33 8.33
C ARG A 58 12.54 3.16 7.95
N ALA A 59 12.85 2.26 7.01
CA ALA A 59 14.21 2.05 6.54
C ALA A 59 14.77 3.27 5.78
N SER A 60 13.92 4.08 5.15
CA SER A 60 14.32 5.28 4.42
C SER A 60 14.43 6.56 5.26
N MET A 61 14.21 6.48 6.58
CA MET A 61 14.37 7.61 7.50
C MET A 61 15.82 7.79 8.01
N GLY A 62 16.75 6.95 7.55
CA GLY A 62 18.17 6.96 7.93
C GLY A 62 19.03 7.85 7.04
#